data_AF-A0A2H0SNC8-F1
#
_entry.id   AF-A0A2H0SNC8-F1
#
_cell.length_a   1.000
_cell.length_b   1.000
_cell.length_c   1.000
_cell.angle_alpha   90.00
_cell.angle_beta   90.00
_cell.angle_gamma   90.00
#
_symmetry.space_group_name_H-M   'P 1'
#
loop_
_entity.id
_entity.type
_entity.pdbx_description
1 polymer ?
#
loop_
_entity_poly.entity_id
_entity_poly.type
_entity_poly.pdbx_seq_one_letter_code
_entity_poly.pdbx_strand_id
1 'polypeptide(L)'
;YGGHTQAIIQSGASVIGFDWDQTAVDSVTQTCSDFIAQNRLLIFHEAYSQMETIVRDLDQNVQDRILGILFDLGTSVPQLTSSQQGLSFATDGPLDMRMSPEKQGVTASDLLIFMSQKELTQVLRDFGGETDAVKLAKAIKTSPEPIKTTGQLVAIIEKIKHRTGKLHPATKVFQALRIAVNSEL
;
A
#
# COMPACT_ATOMS: atom_id res chain seq x y z
N TYR A 1 11.60 4.15 -3.54
CA TYR A 1 13.07 4.35 -3.63
C TYR A 1 13.52 5.55 -4.47
N GLY A 2 12.62 6.39 -5.00
CA GLY A 2 13.01 7.74 -5.46
C GLY A 2 13.57 7.89 -6.88
N GLY A 3 13.48 6.89 -7.76
CA GLY A 3 13.96 7.02 -9.14
C GLY A 3 13.33 8.20 -9.91
N HIS A 4 12.02 8.40 -9.77
CA HIS A 4 11.33 9.58 -10.34
C HIS A 4 11.82 10.89 -9.72
N THR A 5 11.94 10.96 -8.39
CA THR A 5 12.46 12.13 -7.68
C THR A 5 13.84 12.53 -8.18
N GLN A 6 14.74 11.55 -8.34
CA GLN A 6 16.09 11.80 -8.86
C GLN A 6 16.07 12.35 -10.29
N ALA A 7 15.29 11.74 -11.18
CA ALA A 7 15.18 12.20 -12.57
C ALA A 7 14.64 13.63 -12.67
N ILE A 8 13.62 13.96 -11.86
CA ILE A 8 13.02 15.31 -11.83
C ILE A 8 14.04 16.33 -11.29
N ILE A 9 14.73 16.03 -10.18
CA ILE A 9 15.74 16.93 -9.63
C ILE A 9 16.89 17.12 -10.62
N GLN A 10 17.35 16.07 -11.29
CA GLN A 10 18.41 16.17 -12.30
C GLN A 10 18.03 17.06 -13.50
N SER A 11 16.75 17.21 -13.80
CA SER A 11 16.26 18.14 -14.83
C SER A 11 16.33 19.63 -14.43
N GLY A 12 16.66 19.93 -13.16
CA GLY A 12 16.79 21.29 -12.62
C GLY A 12 15.61 21.73 -11.73
N ALA A 13 14.56 20.93 -11.60
CA ALA A 13 13.43 21.23 -10.71
C ALA A 13 13.76 20.98 -9.23
N SER A 14 12.96 21.57 -8.33
CA SER A 14 12.89 21.18 -6.91
C SER A 14 11.70 20.25 -6.69
N VAL A 15 11.79 19.35 -5.72
CA VAL A 15 10.75 18.34 -5.45
C VAL A 15 10.29 18.41 -4.00
N ILE A 16 8.99 18.29 -3.80
CA ILE A 16 8.36 17.95 -2.52
C ILE A 16 7.85 16.51 -2.65
N GLY A 17 8.44 15.59 -1.90
CA GLY A 17 8.12 14.16 -1.92
C GLY A 17 7.36 13.73 -0.67
N PHE A 18 6.49 12.74 -0.85
CA PHE A 18 5.70 12.10 0.21
C PHE A 18 5.79 10.59 0.04
N ASP A 19 5.99 9.86 1.14
CA ASP A 19 5.91 8.39 1.13
C ASP A 19 5.43 7.89 2.51
N TRP A 20 4.65 6.80 2.51
CA TRP A 20 4.07 6.20 3.72
C TRP A 20 5.09 5.28 4.39
N ASP A 21 6.04 4.77 3.61
CA ASP A 21 7.05 3.83 4.07
C ASP A 21 8.31 4.56 4.54
N GLN A 22 8.58 4.48 5.85
CA GLN A 22 9.78 5.06 6.45
C GLN A 22 11.06 4.56 5.74
N THR A 23 11.10 3.31 5.29
CA THR A 23 12.26 2.74 4.58
C THR A 23 12.50 3.44 3.25
N ALA A 24 11.43 3.80 2.54
CA ALA A 24 11.53 4.53 1.29
C ALA A 24 12.01 5.98 1.53
N VAL A 25 11.50 6.63 2.59
CA VAL A 25 11.95 7.96 3.02
C VAL A 25 13.42 7.96 3.42
N ASP A 26 13.85 7.01 4.23
CA ASP A 26 15.24 6.86 4.66
C ASP A 26 16.17 6.66 3.46
N SER A 27 15.78 5.78 2.53
CA SER A 27 16.55 5.52 1.31
C SER A 27 16.70 6.76 0.43
N VAL A 28 15.61 7.53 0.24
CA VAL A 28 15.66 8.80 -0.52
C VAL A 28 16.49 9.85 0.21
N THR A 29 16.35 9.95 1.53
CA THR A 29 17.09 10.89 2.37
C THR A 29 18.59 10.64 2.28
N GLN A 30 19.00 9.36 2.32
CA GLN A 30 20.39 8.96 2.18
C GLN A 30 20.92 9.20 0.76
N THR A 31 20.16 8.80 -0.27
CA THR A 31 20.64 8.84 -1.66
C THR A 31 20.59 10.26 -2.27
N CYS A 32 19.75 11.14 -1.74
CA CYS A 32 19.55 12.51 -2.24
C CYS A 32 19.97 13.58 -1.21
N SER A 33 20.86 13.25 -0.28
CA SER A 33 21.30 14.13 0.82
C SER A 33 21.82 15.49 0.34
N ASP A 34 22.58 15.51 -0.76
CA ASP A 34 23.11 16.75 -1.34
C ASP A 34 21.99 17.69 -1.82
N PHE A 35 20.93 17.13 -2.41
CA PHE A 35 19.79 17.92 -2.87
C PHE A 35 18.94 18.45 -1.71
N ILE A 36 18.86 17.69 -0.62
CA ILE A 36 18.22 18.13 0.62
C ILE A 36 19.02 19.30 1.23
N ALA A 37 20.35 19.17 1.31
CA ALA A 37 21.22 20.24 1.82
C ALA A 37 21.14 21.54 0.98
N GLN A 38 20.79 21.43 -0.30
CA GLN A 38 20.57 22.55 -1.21
C GLN A 38 19.13 23.10 -1.19
N ASN A 39 18.24 22.59 -0.33
CA ASN A 39 16.79 22.88 -0.33
C ASN A 39 16.09 22.61 -1.68
N ARG A 40 16.60 21.64 -2.44
CA ARG A 40 16.02 21.19 -3.72
C ARG A 40 15.13 19.96 -3.58
N LEU A 41 15.17 19.31 -2.42
CA LEU A 41 14.28 18.22 -2.05
C LEU A 41 13.78 18.41 -0.63
N LEU A 42 12.46 18.43 -0.48
CA LEU A 42 11.79 18.23 0.80
C LEU A 42 11.11 16.87 0.75
N ILE A 43 11.38 15.99 1.71
CA ILE A 43 10.80 14.64 1.78
C ILE A 43 10.07 14.47 3.10
N PHE A 44 8.81 14.03 3.02
CA PHE A 44 7.94 13.83 4.17
C PHE A 44 7.56 12.35 4.29
N HIS A 45 7.75 11.78 5.48
CA HIS A 45 7.14 10.51 5.84
C HIS A 45 5.68 10.74 6.17
N GLU A 46 4.87 11.01 5.16
CA GLU A 46 3.46 11.33 5.32
C GLU A 46 2.64 10.83 4.15
N ALA A 47 1.34 10.70 4.39
CA ALA A 47 0.44 10.33 3.34
C ALA A 47 0.24 11.42 2.28
N TYR A 48 0.05 11.03 1.01
CA TYR A 48 -0.23 12.02 -0.04
C TYR A 48 -1.57 12.72 0.21
N SER A 49 -2.48 12.12 0.99
CA SER A 49 -3.70 12.78 1.50
C SER A 49 -3.40 13.97 2.39
N GLN A 50 -2.22 14.01 3.02
CA GLN A 50 -1.75 15.14 3.85
C GLN A 50 -1.05 16.22 3.04
N MET A 51 -0.83 16.00 1.73
CA MET A 51 -0.08 16.91 0.86
C MET A 51 -0.63 18.33 0.91
N GLU A 52 -1.95 18.53 0.81
CA GLU A 52 -2.54 19.87 0.82
C GLU A 52 -2.20 20.64 2.10
N THR A 53 -2.35 20.00 3.25
CA THR A 53 -2.06 20.58 4.56
C THR A 53 -0.58 20.93 4.69
N ILE A 54 0.31 19.97 4.38
CA ILE A 54 1.76 20.15 4.54
C ILE A 54 2.29 21.22 3.59
N VAL A 55 1.85 21.20 2.32
CA VAL A 55 2.26 22.18 1.30
C VAL A 55 1.85 23.59 1.72
N ARG A 56 0.63 23.77 2.23
CA ARG A 56 0.16 25.07 2.73
C ARG A 56 0.98 25.60 3.91
N ASP A 57 1.41 24.70 4.80
CA ASP A 57 2.17 25.06 6.00
C ASP A 57 3.63 25.44 5.70
N LEU A 58 4.18 25.01 4.55
CA LEU A 58 5.54 25.35 4.12
C LEU A 58 5.69 26.80 3.67
N ASP A 59 4.78 27.28 2.83
CA ASP A 59 4.70 28.67 2.38
C ASP A 59 3.29 28.88 1.79
N GLN A 60 2.60 29.93 2.23
CA GLN A 60 1.23 30.23 1.80
C GLN A 60 1.12 30.41 0.27
N ASN A 61 2.21 30.77 -0.40
CA ASN A 61 2.25 30.96 -1.86
C ASN A 61 2.93 29.80 -2.59
N VAL A 62 3.30 28.70 -1.91
CA VAL A 62 4.01 27.59 -2.55
C VAL A 62 3.14 26.92 -3.62
N GLN A 63 1.81 26.94 -3.45
CA GLN A 63 0.85 26.37 -4.39
C GLN A 63 0.97 27.03 -5.78
N ASP A 64 1.22 28.34 -5.83
CA ASP A 64 1.42 29.10 -7.07
C ASP A 64 2.73 28.74 -7.79
N ARG A 65 3.61 27.96 -7.14
CA ARG A 65 4.91 27.54 -7.65
C ARG A 65 4.97 26.05 -8.01
N ILE A 66 3.90 25.29 -7.78
CA ILE A 66 3.84 23.86 -8.15
C ILE A 66 3.58 23.75 -9.66
N LEU A 67 4.59 23.32 -10.40
CA LEU A 67 4.52 23.17 -11.86
C LEU A 67 3.92 21.82 -12.29
N GLY A 68 3.84 20.85 -11.39
CA GLY A 68 3.30 19.53 -11.68
C GLY A 68 3.27 18.63 -10.45
N ILE A 69 2.41 17.61 -10.52
CA ILE A 69 2.23 16.59 -9.48
C ILE A 69 2.34 15.22 -10.16
N LEU A 70 3.12 14.31 -9.56
CA LEU A 70 3.29 12.94 -10.02
C LEU A 70 2.82 11.99 -8.93
N PHE A 71 1.93 11.07 -9.27
CA PHE A 71 1.53 9.95 -8.43
C PHE A 71 2.01 8.64 -9.05
N ASP A 72 2.92 7.95 -8.36
CA ASP A 72 3.30 6.57 -8.68
C ASP A 72 2.48 5.64 -7.77
N LEU A 73 1.29 5.26 -8.23
CA LEU A 73 0.33 4.50 -7.43
C LEU A 73 0.64 3.00 -7.50
N GLY A 74 0.86 2.39 -6.34
CA GLY A 74 1.06 0.96 -6.22
C GLY A 74 1.97 0.61 -5.05
N THR A 75 2.41 -0.65 -5.02
CA THR A 75 3.43 -1.14 -4.08
C THR A 75 4.78 -1.21 -4.77
N SER A 76 5.83 -0.80 -4.08
CA SER A 76 7.20 -0.95 -4.59
C SER A 76 7.64 -2.42 -4.59
N VAL A 77 8.62 -2.76 -5.44
CA VAL A 77 9.18 -4.12 -5.48
C VAL A 77 9.71 -4.56 -4.11
N PRO A 78 10.47 -3.74 -3.36
CA PRO A 78 10.98 -4.18 -2.06
C PRO A 78 9.89 -4.47 -1.04
N GLN A 79 8.79 -3.69 -1.05
CA GLN A 79 7.59 -3.96 -0.25
C GLN A 79 6.97 -5.32 -0.61
N LEU A 80 6.89 -5.66 -1.90
CA LEU A 80 6.37 -6.97 -2.35
C LEU A 80 7.30 -8.14 -2.01
N THR A 81 8.60 -7.90 -1.89
CA THR A 81 9.58 -8.94 -1.53
C THR A 81 9.78 -9.10 -0.02
N SER A 82 9.34 -8.13 0.79
CA SER A 82 9.41 -8.21 2.25
C SER A 82 8.35 -9.18 2.80
N SER A 83 8.79 -10.32 3.34
CA SER A 83 7.88 -11.29 3.94
C SER A 83 7.24 -10.80 5.25
N GLN A 84 7.82 -9.81 5.91
CA GLN A 84 7.35 -9.34 7.22
C GLN A 84 6.07 -8.49 7.13
N GLN A 85 5.85 -7.81 6.01
CA GLN A 85 4.68 -6.93 5.81
C GLN A 85 3.48 -7.67 5.20
N GLY A 86 3.65 -8.89 4.68
CA GLY A 86 2.55 -9.69 4.13
C GLY A 86 1.85 -9.08 2.91
N LEU A 87 2.50 -8.15 2.20
CA LEU A 87 1.95 -7.51 1.00
C LEU A 87 1.90 -8.45 -0.21
N SER A 88 2.64 -9.56 -0.14
CA SER A 88 2.72 -10.59 -1.17
C SER A 88 2.40 -11.96 -0.58
N PHE A 89 1.89 -12.85 -1.43
CA PHE A 89 1.71 -14.27 -1.13
C PHE A 89 2.79 -15.15 -1.75
N ALA A 90 3.84 -14.57 -2.35
CA ALA A 90 4.96 -15.33 -2.91
C ALA A 90 5.77 -16.04 -1.81
N THR A 91 5.82 -15.43 -0.62
CA THR A 91 6.46 -15.98 0.58
C THR A 91 5.44 -15.91 1.72
N ASP A 92 5.30 -16.98 2.50
CA ASP A 92 4.42 -16.96 3.66
C ASP A 92 4.95 -16.00 4.73
N GLY A 93 4.03 -15.29 5.39
CA GLY A 93 4.33 -14.26 6.38
C GLY A 93 3.08 -13.77 7.08
N PRO A 94 3.21 -12.86 8.07
CA PRO A 94 2.06 -12.29 8.79
C PRO A 94 1.08 -11.64 7.82
N LEU A 95 -0.22 -11.81 8.04
CA LEU A 95 -1.26 -11.14 7.25
C LEU A 95 -1.46 -9.69 7.74
N ASP A 96 -0.45 -8.85 7.51
CA ASP A 96 -0.39 -7.46 7.98
C ASP A 96 -0.94 -6.47 6.95
N MET A 97 -0.26 -6.35 5.81
CA MET A 97 -0.57 -5.46 4.69
C MET A 97 -0.56 -3.95 4.97
N ARG A 98 -0.15 -3.48 6.16
CA ARG A 98 0.04 -2.04 6.41
C ARG A 98 1.28 -1.52 5.69
N MET A 99 1.13 -0.37 5.02
CA MET A 99 2.25 0.35 4.40
C MET A 99 3.01 1.22 5.41
N SER A 100 2.35 1.66 6.48
CA SER A 100 2.94 2.43 7.57
C SER A 100 2.52 1.82 8.92
N PRO A 101 3.15 0.71 9.35
CA PRO A 101 2.81 0.03 10.60
C PRO A 101 2.87 0.92 11.86
N GLU A 102 3.69 1.97 11.82
CA GLU A 102 3.85 2.97 12.88
C GLU A 102 2.71 4.00 12.95
N LYS A 103 1.97 4.22 11.86
CA LYS A 103 0.81 5.14 11.82
C LYS A 103 -0.53 4.43 11.74
N GLN A 104 -0.54 3.16 11.34
CA GLN A 104 -1.76 2.38 11.11
C GLN A 104 -1.95 1.31 12.19
N GLY A 105 -3.14 1.28 12.81
CA GLY A 105 -3.42 0.37 13.92
C GLY A 105 -4.08 -0.97 13.54
N VAL A 106 -4.55 -1.12 12.31
CA VAL A 106 -5.39 -2.26 11.90
C VAL A 106 -4.70 -3.05 10.78
N THR A 107 -4.46 -4.34 11.02
CA THR A 107 -3.90 -5.26 10.00
C THR A 107 -4.97 -5.87 9.10
N ALA A 108 -4.59 -6.48 7.99
CA ALA A 108 -5.48 -7.29 7.16
C ALA A 108 -6.10 -8.45 7.97
N SER A 109 -5.31 -9.12 8.83
CA SER A 109 -5.83 -10.14 9.77
C SER A 109 -6.94 -9.58 10.65
N ASP A 110 -6.75 -8.38 11.22
CA ASP A 110 -7.76 -7.73 12.06
C ASP A 110 -9.02 -7.39 11.25
N LEU A 111 -8.88 -6.86 10.03
CA LEU A 111 -10.02 -6.59 9.15
C LEU A 111 -10.84 -7.87 8.90
N LEU A 112 -10.19 -9.01 8.63
CA LEU A 112 -10.89 -10.27 8.42
C LEU A 112 -11.66 -10.74 9.66
N ILE A 113 -11.17 -10.42 10.86
CA ILE A 113 -11.84 -10.72 12.13
C ILE A 113 -13.06 -9.81 12.31
N PHE A 114 -12.88 -8.50 12.20
CA PHE A 114 -13.89 -7.51 12.57
C PHE A 114 -14.96 -7.27 11.51
N MET A 115 -14.64 -7.37 10.21
CA MET A 115 -15.63 -7.19 9.15
C MET A 115 -16.68 -8.30 9.18
N SER A 116 -17.94 -7.90 9.00
CA SER A 116 -19.01 -8.82 8.66
C SER A 116 -18.75 -9.46 7.28
N GLN A 117 -19.41 -10.59 7.01
CA GLN A 117 -19.33 -11.22 5.69
C GLN A 117 -19.80 -10.27 4.57
N LYS A 118 -20.79 -9.40 4.85
CA LYS A 118 -21.32 -8.44 3.89
C LYS A 118 -20.30 -7.37 3.55
N GLU A 119 -19.65 -6.79 4.57
CA GLU A 119 -18.59 -5.79 4.37
C GLU A 119 -17.40 -6.38 3.63
N LEU A 120 -16.94 -7.56 4.03
CA LEU A 120 -15.85 -8.24 3.34
C LEU A 120 -16.21 -8.55 1.88
N THR A 121 -17.45 -8.97 1.61
CA THR A 121 -17.92 -9.16 0.22
C THR A 121 -17.82 -7.86 -0.58
N GLN A 122 -18.22 -6.73 0.01
CA GLN A 122 -18.16 -5.42 -0.64
C GLN A 122 -16.72 -5.02 -0.93
N VAL A 123 -15.82 -5.15 0.04
CA VAL A 123 -14.37 -4.88 -0.12
C VAL A 123 -13.77 -5.71 -1.26
N LEU A 124 -13.99 -7.02 -1.27
CA LEU A 124 -13.45 -7.90 -2.32
C LEU A 124 -13.99 -7.55 -3.71
N ARG A 125 -15.25 -7.14 -3.79
CA ARG A 125 -15.90 -6.75 -5.04
C ARG A 125 -15.39 -5.41 -5.55
N ASP A 126 -15.46 -4.38 -4.71
CA ASP A 126 -15.24 -2.99 -5.13
C ASP A 126 -13.77 -2.69 -5.34
N PHE A 127 -12.91 -3.17 -4.43
CA PHE A 127 -11.47 -2.89 -4.48
C PHE A 127 -10.70 -3.94 -5.28
N GLY A 128 -11.17 -5.19 -5.31
CA GLY A 128 -10.50 -6.29 -6.01
C GLY A 128 -11.11 -6.67 -7.36
N GLY A 129 -12.33 -6.21 -7.67
CA GLY A 129 -13.07 -6.70 -8.84
C GLY A 129 -13.31 -8.22 -8.79
N GLU A 130 -13.51 -8.78 -7.60
CA GLU A 130 -13.61 -10.22 -7.37
C GLU A 130 -15.03 -10.75 -7.63
N THR A 131 -15.19 -11.60 -8.64
CA THR A 131 -16.47 -12.16 -9.07
C THR A 131 -17.05 -13.17 -8.09
N ASP A 132 -16.19 -13.93 -7.40
CA ASP A 132 -16.56 -14.90 -6.38
C ASP A 132 -16.55 -14.30 -4.95
N ALA A 133 -16.62 -12.97 -4.83
CA ALA A 133 -16.51 -12.25 -3.56
C ALA A 133 -17.40 -12.82 -2.45
N VAL A 134 -18.65 -13.19 -2.77
CA VAL A 134 -19.60 -13.77 -1.81
C VAL A 134 -19.11 -15.12 -1.27
N LYS A 135 -18.60 -15.99 -2.14
CA LYS A 135 -18.10 -17.33 -1.76
C LYS A 135 -16.82 -17.21 -0.93
N LEU A 136 -15.91 -16.33 -1.37
CA LEU A 136 -14.64 -16.08 -0.69
C LEU A 136 -14.87 -15.46 0.70
N ALA A 137 -15.70 -14.43 0.80
CA ALA A 137 -16.04 -13.82 2.09
C ALA A 137 -16.69 -14.83 3.03
N LYS A 138 -17.61 -15.67 2.53
CA LYS A 138 -18.20 -16.75 3.32
C LYS A 138 -17.12 -17.71 3.84
N ALA A 139 -16.27 -18.24 2.96
CA ALA A 139 -15.24 -19.20 3.37
C ALA A 139 -14.24 -18.63 4.37
N ILE A 140 -13.84 -17.37 4.19
CA ILE A 140 -12.99 -16.65 5.14
C ILE A 140 -13.68 -16.52 6.50
N LYS A 141 -14.94 -16.08 6.54
CA LYS A 141 -15.70 -15.92 7.81
C LYS A 141 -16.05 -17.23 8.49
N THR A 142 -16.16 -18.33 7.74
CA THR A 142 -16.40 -19.67 8.29
C THR A 142 -15.11 -20.44 8.60
N SER A 143 -13.94 -19.81 8.47
CA SER A 143 -12.68 -20.42 8.90
C SER A 143 -12.76 -20.75 10.40
N PRO A 144 -12.40 -21.98 10.82
CA PRO A 144 -12.48 -22.37 12.23
C PRO A 144 -11.49 -21.60 13.10
N GLU A 145 -10.35 -21.20 12.52
CA GLU A 145 -9.29 -20.46 13.18
C GLU A 145 -9.11 -19.08 12.53
N PRO A 146 -8.69 -18.06 13.31
CA PRO A 146 -8.29 -16.77 12.77
C PRO A 146 -7.17 -16.90 11.74
N ILE A 147 -7.31 -16.20 10.61
CA ILE A 147 -6.33 -16.21 9.52
C ILE A 147 -5.24 -15.19 9.84
N LYS A 148 -4.06 -15.68 10.22
CA LYS A 148 -2.92 -14.87 10.69
C LYS A 148 -1.80 -14.76 9.67
N THR A 149 -1.76 -15.63 8.66
CA THR A 149 -0.69 -15.61 7.65
C THR A 149 -1.23 -15.53 6.23
N THR A 150 -0.39 -15.04 5.31
CA THR A 150 -0.71 -14.96 3.89
C THR A 150 -0.97 -16.34 3.30
N GLY A 151 -0.21 -17.36 3.70
CA GLY A 151 -0.39 -18.75 3.28
C GLY A 151 -1.71 -19.37 3.74
N GLN A 152 -2.17 -19.07 4.96
CA GLN A 152 -3.49 -19.51 5.43
C GLN A 152 -4.62 -18.93 4.58
N LEU A 153 -4.53 -17.64 4.24
CA LEU A 153 -5.50 -16.98 3.36
C LEU A 153 -5.48 -17.60 1.96
N VAL A 154 -4.31 -17.81 1.39
CA VAL A 154 -4.13 -18.47 0.08
C VAL A 154 -4.77 -19.84 0.05
N ALA A 155 -4.53 -20.67 1.07
CA ALA A 155 -5.09 -22.02 1.15
C ALA A 155 -6.63 -22.04 1.19
N ILE A 156 -7.27 -21.00 1.74
CA ILE A 156 -8.73 -20.84 1.69
C ILE A 156 -9.19 -20.43 0.29
N ILE A 157 -8.49 -19.48 -0.34
CA ILE A 157 -8.83 -18.99 -1.69
C ILE A 157 -8.73 -20.13 -2.70
N GLU A 158 -7.67 -20.95 -2.64
CA GLU A 158 -7.41 -22.03 -3.60
C GLU A 158 -8.41 -23.18 -3.52
N LYS A 159 -9.12 -23.35 -2.39
CA LYS A 159 -10.23 -24.30 -2.28
C LYS A 159 -11.47 -23.86 -3.07
N ILE A 160 -11.59 -22.57 -3.37
CA ILE A 160 -12.75 -22.00 -4.09
C ILE A 160 -12.38 -21.70 -5.54
N LYS A 161 -11.17 -21.21 -5.78
CA LYS A 161 -10.73 -20.72 -7.07
C LYS A 161 -9.49 -21.44 -7.54
N HIS A 162 -9.57 -21.99 -8.74
CA HIS A 162 -8.43 -22.54 -9.45
C HIS A 162 -7.81 -21.51 -10.39
N ARG A 163 -6.51 -21.69 -10.68
CA ARG A 163 -5.78 -20.83 -11.60
C ARG A 163 -6.27 -21.06 -13.03
N THR A 164 -6.96 -20.07 -13.60
CA THR A 164 -7.50 -20.11 -14.96
C THR A 164 -6.71 -19.26 -15.96
N GLY A 165 -5.67 -18.55 -15.50
CA GLY A 165 -4.85 -17.69 -16.35
C GLY A 165 -3.50 -17.37 -15.72
N LYS A 166 -2.85 -16.29 -16.20
CA LYS A 166 -1.52 -15.89 -15.74
C LYS A 166 -1.53 -15.44 -14.27
N LEU A 167 -2.59 -14.76 -13.83
CA LEU A 167 -2.71 -14.25 -12.47
C LEU A 167 -3.03 -15.37 -11.47
N HIS A 168 -2.48 -15.25 -10.28
CA HIS A 168 -2.79 -16.14 -9.17
C HIS A 168 -4.24 -15.86 -8.69
N PRO A 169 -5.01 -16.89 -8.28
CA PRO A 169 -6.36 -16.69 -7.75
C PRO A 169 -6.43 -15.70 -6.57
N ALA A 170 -5.36 -15.61 -5.78
CA ALA A 170 -5.27 -14.72 -4.62
C ALA A 170 -5.02 -13.25 -4.96
N THR A 171 -4.59 -12.92 -6.19
CA THR A 171 -4.17 -11.55 -6.56
C THR A 171 -5.23 -10.50 -6.25
N LYS A 172 -6.49 -10.74 -6.65
CA LYS A 172 -7.60 -9.80 -6.44
C LYS A 172 -7.97 -9.62 -4.96
N VAL A 173 -7.91 -10.71 -4.19
CA VAL A 173 -8.19 -10.69 -2.75
C VAL A 173 -7.13 -9.89 -2.00
N PHE A 174 -5.85 -10.13 -2.31
CA PHE A 174 -4.74 -9.40 -1.69
C PHE A 174 -4.76 -7.92 -2.08
N GLN A 175 -5.07 -7.60 -3.33
CA GLN A 175 -5.26 -6.22 -3.77
C GLN A 175 -6.38 -5.52 -2.99
N ALA A 176 -7.55 -6.17 -2.86
CA ALA A 176 -8.69 -5.60 -2.14
C ALA A 176 -8.39 -5.34 -0.66
N LEU A 177 -7.76 -6.31 0.02
CA LEU A 177 -7.39 -6.17 1.42
C LEU A 177 -6.32 -5.08 1.62
N ARG A 178 -5.32 -5.00 0.74
CA ARG A 178 -4.31 -3.94 0.77
C ARG A 178 -4.94 -2.55 0.65
N ILE A 179 -5.84 -2.36 -0.32
CA ILE A 179 -6.57 -1.09 -0.49
C ILE A 179 -7.40 -0.77 0.76
N ALA A 180 -8.08 -1.77 1.33
CA ALA A 180 -8.89 -1.59 2.53
C ALA A 180 -8.07 -1.24 3.78
N VAL A 181 -6.93 -1.90 4.00
CA VAL A 181 -6.03 -1.61 5.12
C VAL A 181 -5.46 -0.20 5.02
N ASN A 182 -5.09 0.22 3.81
CA ASN A 182 -4.34 1.45 3.62
C ASN A 182 -5.18 2.65 3.19
N SER A 183 -6.50 2.49 3.02
CA SER A 183 -7.41 3.54 2.56
C SER A 183 -6.91 4.23 1.29
N GLU A 184 -6.53 3.44 0.29
CA GLU A 184 -5.91 3.95 -0.95
C GLU A 184 -6.89 4.66 -1.91
N LEU A 185 -8.19 4.62 -1.62
CA LEU A 185 -9.27 5.16 -2.46
C LEU A 185 -10.17 6.12 -1.67
#